data_AF-A0A0B1S8A1-F1
#
_entry.id   AF-A0A0B1S8A1-F1
#
_cell.length_a   1.000
_cell.length_b   1.000
_cell.length_c   1.000
_cell.angle_alpha   90.00
_cell.angle_beta   90.00
_cell.angle_gamma   90.00
#
_symmetry.space_group_name_H-M   'P 1'
#
loop_
_entity.id
_entity.type
_entity.pdbx_description
1 polymer ?
#
loop_
_entity_poly.entity_id
_entity_poly.type
_entity_poly.pdbx_seq_one_letter_code
_entity_poly.pdbx_strand_id
1 'polypeptide(L)'
;MSISKTSSSVDNVTEEQVYGDIENYMDQLITKVMTARFTKPCLSHNAPEVDTRLTIQEIHDVTRVAAESFSKQKSLIRLSRWGVHTDNC
;
A
#
# COMPACT_ATOMS: atom_id res chain seq x y z
N MET A 1 0.84 -17.43 49.95
CA MET A 1 1.07 -17.74 48.52
C MET A 1 -0.17 -17.27 47.78
N SER A 2 -0.13 -16.04 47.27
CA SER A 2 -1.30 -15.36 46.69
C SER A 2 -0.90 -14.92 45.29
N ILE A 3 -1.61 -15.47 44.31
CA ILE A 3 -1.32 -15.34 42.88
C ILE A 3 -1.58 -13.90 42.46
N SER A 4 -0.51 -13.16 42.18
CA SER A 4 -0.59 -11.86 41.51
C SER A 4 -1.11 -12.09 40.09
N LYS A 5 -2.38 -11.77 39.85
CA LYS A 5 -2.91 -11.61 38.49
C LYS A 5 -2.22 -10.40 37.87
N THR A 6 -1.20 -10.64 37.05
CA THR A 6 -0.69 -9.61 36.13
C THR A 6 -1.74 -9.42 35.04
N SER A 7 -2.52 -8.36 35.21
CA SER A 7 -3.38 -7.77 34.20
C SER A 7 -2.57 -7.59 32.92
N SER A 8 -2.92 -8.32 31.86
CA SER A 8 -2.38 -8.10 30.53
C SER A 8 -2.78 -6.68 30.10
N SER A 9 -1.79 -5.80 29.95
CA SER A 9 -1.94 -4.52 29.26
C SER A 9 -2.40 -4.86 27.84
N VAL A 10 -3.67 -4.62 27.53
CA VAL A 10 -4.16 -4.65 26.16
C VAL A 10 -3.72 -3.31 25.59
N ASP A 11 -2.61 -3.32 24.87
CA ASP A 11 -2.12 -2.15 24.16
C ASP A 11 -3.21 -1.69 23.21
N ASN A 12 -3.74 -0.51 23.51
CA ASN A 12 -4.82 0.13 22.80
C ASN A 12 -4.24 0.65 21.48
N VAL A 13 -4.06 -0.23 20.50
CA VAL A 13 -3.62 0.14 19.15
C VAL A 13 -4.71 1.03 18.57
N THR A 14 -4.42 2.31 18.42
CA THR A 14 -5.36 3.28 17.87
C THR A 14 -5.56 3.00 16.38
N GLU A 15 -6.79 3.12 15.89
CA GLU A 15 -7.16 2.87 14.49
C GLU A 15 -6.30 3.67 13.49
N GLU A 16 -5.82 4.84 13.92
CA GLU A 16 -4.94 5.73 13.16
C GLU A 16 -3.54 5.13 12.92
N GLN A 17 -3.01 4.39 13.89
CA GLN A 17 -1.72 3.70 13.75
C GLN A 17 -1.83 2.53 12.77
N VAL A 18 -2.92 1.77 12.83
CA VAL A 18 -3.21 0.65 11.90
C VAL A 18 -3.38 1.16 10.47
N TYR A 19 -4.02 2.32 10.30
CA TYR A 19 -4.24 2.91 8.97
C TYR A 19 -2.92 3.38 8.33
N GLY A 20 -2.05 4.04 9.10
CA GLY A 20 -0.72 4.46 8.63
C GLY A 20 0.19 3.28 8.24
N ASP A 21 0.10 2.16 8.95
CA ASP A 21 0.86 0.95 8.62
C ASP A 21 0.44 0.34 7.27
N ILE A 22 -0.86 0.40 6.94
CA ILE A 22 -1.39 -0.06 5.65
C ILE A 22 -0.95 0.86 4.50
N GLU A 23 -0.97 2.17 4.70
CA GLU A 23 -0.51 3.13 3.67
C GLU A 23 0.97 2.91 3.33
N ASN A 24 1.83 2.83 4.35
CA ASN A 24 3.25 2.57 4.16
C ASN A 24 3.51 1.20 3.51
N TYR A 25 2.72 0.18 3.85
CA TYR A 25 2.78 -1.12 3.18
C TYR A 25 2.41 -1.02 1.69
N MET A 26 1.36 -0.27 1.34
CA MET A 26 0.98 -0.07 -0.06
C MET A 26 2.03 0.71 -0.85
N ASP A 27 2.69 1.70 -0.25
CA ASP A 27 3.80 2.43 -0.88
C ASP A 27 5.00 1.52 -1.20
N GLN A 28 5.28 0.54 -0.34
CA GLN A 28 6.31 -0.46 -0.61
C GLN A 28 5.93 -1.34 -1.81
N LEU A 29 4.67 -1.77 -1.92
CA LEU A 29 4.20 -2.54 -3.08
C LEU A 29 4.25 -1.73 -4.37
N ILE A 30 3.88 -0.45 -4.32
CA ILE A 30 4.01 0.48 -5.46
C ILE A 30 5.48 0.59 -5.89
N THR A 31 6.39 0.80 -4.94
CA THR A 31 7.83 0.89 -5.22
C THR A 31 8.33 -0.38 -5.88
N LYS A 32 7.92 -1.55 -5.38
CA LYS A 32 8.29 -2.85 -5.94
C LYS A 32 7.80 -3.03 -7.38
N VAL A 33 6.55 -2.65 -7.67
CA VAL A 33 5.99 -2.68 -9.04
C VAL A 33 6.69 -1.69 -9.97
N MET A 34 6.91 -0.45 -9.51
CA MET A 34 7.56 0.59 -10.30
C MET A 34 9.01 0.22 -10.62
N THR A 35 9.73 -0.41 -9.68
CA THR A 35 11.12 -0.84 -9.85
C THR A 35 11.28 -2.13 -10.65
N ALA A 36 10.22 -2.94 -10.79
CA ALA A 36 10.27 -4.25 -11.46
C ALA A 36 10.78 -4.26 -12.91
N ARG A 37 10.62 -3.15 -13.63
CA ARG A 37 11.12 -3.02 -15.01
C ARG A 37 12.54 -2.45 -15.11
N PHE A 38 13.04 -1.86 -14.03
CA PHE A 38 14.37 -1.25 -13.98
C PHE A 38 15.45 -2.23 -13.49
N THR A 39 15.07 -3.44 -13.08
CA THR A 39 15.97 -4.47 -12.55
C THR A 39 16.56 -5.42 -13.60
N LYS A 40 16.38 -5.19 -14.90
CA LYS A 40 17.13 -5.95 -15.93
C LYS A 40 18.60 -5.48 -16.02
N PRO A 41 19.55 -6.41 -16.29
CA PRO A 41 20.93 -6.37 -15.79
C PRO A 41 21.85 -5.52 -16.66
N CYS A 42 21.53 -4.23 -16.83
CA CYS A 42 22.41 -3.30 -17.54
C CYS A 42 23.36 -2.56 -16.60
N LEU A 43 23.16 -2.68 -15.28
CA LEU A 43 23.86 -1.92 -14.28
C LEU A 43 24.73 -2.87 -13.45
N SER A 44 25.96 -3.10 -13.88
CA SER A 44 27.02 -3.79 -13.12
C SER A 44 26.85 -5.31 -12.92
N HIS A 45 27.93 -6.05 -13.18
CA HIS A 45 28.07 -7.48 -12.82
C HIS A 45 27.89 -7.76 -11.32
N ASN A 46 27.85 -6.73 -10.47
CA ASN A 46 27.78 -6.83 -9.01
C ASN A 46 26.49 -6.27 -8.42
N ALA A 47 25.48 -5.93 -9.22
CA ALA A 47 24.20 -5.49 -8.67
C ALA A 47 23.42 -6.69 -8.10
N PRO A 48 22.92 -6.61 -6.86
CA PRO A 48 22.08 -7.67 -6.29
C PRO A 48 20.81 -7.80 -7.14
N GLU A 49 20.49 -9.04 -7.53
CA GLU A 49 19.23 -9.36 -8.18
C GLU A 49 18.10 -9.14 -7.18
N VAL A 50 17.34 -8.05 -7.35
CA VAL A 50 16.18 -7.76 -6.52
C VAL A 50 14.96 -8.46 -7.13
N ASP A 51 14.42 -9.47 -6.42
CA ASP A 51 13.14 -10.06 -6.81
C ASP A 51 12.03 -9.01 -6.62
N THR A 52 11.52 -8.53 -7.74
CA THR A 52 10.49 -7.48 -7.82
C THR A 52 9.10 -8.07 -8.02
N ARG A 53 8.95 -9.40 -7.98
CA ARG A 53 7.66 -10.08 -8.12
C ARG A 53 6.81 -9.90 -6.87
N LEU A 54 5.54 -9.60 -7.07
CA LEU A 54 4.58 -9.66 -5.99
C LEU A 54 4.34 -11.12 -5.59
N THR A 55 4.27 -11.37 -4.29
CA THR A 55 3.84 -12.66 -3.74
C THR A 55 2.33 -12.81 -3.90
N ILE A 56 1.84 -14.04 -3.80
CA ILE A 56 0.39 -14.33 -3.85
C ILE A 56 -0.34 -13.57 -2.72
N GLN A 57 0.27 -13.47 -1.54
CA GLN A 57 -0.29 -12.75 -0.40
C GLN A 57 -0.41 -11.25 -0.70
N GLU A 58 0.65 -10.62 -1.22
CA GLU A 58 0.64 -9.20 -1.61
C GLU A 58 -0.45 -8.91 -2.66
N ILE A 59 -0.67 -9.83 -3.61
CA ILE A 59 -1.76 -9.72 -4.60
C ILE A 59 -3.12 -9.77 -3.92
N HIS A 60 -3.33 -10.70 -2.98
CA HIS A 60 -4.58 -10.79 -2.23
C HIS A 60 -4.85 -9.53 -1.40
N ASP A 61 -3.83 -8.97 -0.76
CA ASP A 61 -3.95 -7.78 0.08
C ASP A 61 -4.31 -6.55 -0.75
N VAL A 62 -3.64 -6.32 -1.89
CA VAL A 62 -4.00 -5.25 -2.83
C VAL A 62 -5.43 -5.42 -3.33
N THR A 63 -5.82 -6.65 -3.70
CA THR A 63 -7.16 -6.95 -4.21
C THR A 63 -8.24 -6.65 -3.17
N ARG A 64 -8.01 -7.04 -1.91
CA ARG A 64 -8.94 -6.80 -0.79
C ARG A 64 -9.12 -5.30 -0.57
N VAL A 65 -8.03 -4.55 -0.42
CA VAL A 65 -8.10 -3.10 -0.17
C VAL A 65 -8.75 -2.37 -1.34
N ALA A 66 -8.45 -2.76 -2.58
CA ALA A 66 -9.12 -2.20 -3.75
C ALA A 66 -10.64 -2.49 -3.74
N ALA A 67 -11.05 -3.73 -3.44
CA ALA A 67 -12.46 -4.11 -3.36
C ALA A 67 -13.21 -3.34 -2.27
N GLU A 68 -12.61 -3.13 -1.11
CA GLU A 68 -13.17 -2.31 -0.03
C GLU A 68 -13.31 -0.85 -0.46
N SER A 69 -12.29 -0.30 -1.15
CA SER A 69 -12.34 1.06 -1.69
C SER A 69 -13.45 1.23 -2.73
N PHE A 70 -13.56 0.31 -3.69
CA PHE A 70 -14.62 0.33 -4.71
C PHE A 70 -16.01 0.17 -4.12
N SER A 71 -16.16 -0.65 -3.07
CA SER A 71 -17.45 -0.83 -2.38
C SER A 71 -17.97 0.44 -1.71
N LYS A 72 -17.07 1.36 -1.32
CA LYS A 72 -17.42 2.65 -0.71
C LYS A 72 -17.71 3.74 -1.76
N GLN A 73 -17.28 3.54 -3.01
CA GLN A 73 -17.50 4.50 -4.10
C GLN A 73 -18.89 4.35 -4.71
N LYS A 74 -19.43 5.45 -5.27
CA LYS A 74 -20.70 5.40 -6.01
C LYS A 74 -20.50 4.56 -7.27
N SER A 75 -21.50 3.73 -7.60
CA SER A 75 -21.50 2.85 -8.78
C SER A 75 -21.30 3.58 -10.11
N LEU A 76 -21.62 4.88 -10.16
CA LEU A 76 -21.31 5.76 -11.29
C LEU A 76 -20.30 6.82 -10.86
N ILE A 77 -19.07 6.71 -11.38
CA ILE A 77 -18.02 7.71 -11.18
C ILE A 77 -18.32 8.90 -12.09
N ARG A 78 -18.59 10.07 -11.49
CA ARG A 78 -18.69 11.33 -12.23
C ARG A 78 -17.31 11.97 -12.28
N LEU A 79 -16.60 11.79 -13.39
CA LEU A 79 -15.35 12.50 -13.63
C LEU A 79 -15.67 13.98 -13.91
N SER A 80 -15.19 14.89 -13.06
CA SER A 80 -15.23 16.31 -13.36
C SER A 80 -14.30 16.57 -14.56
N ARG A 81 -14.79 17.34 -15.54
CA ARG A 81 -13.99 17.79 -16.66
C ARG A 81 -12.89 18.68 -16.08
N TRP A 82 -11.64 18.22 -16.10
CA TRP A 82 -10.50 19.10 -15.86
C TRP A 82 -10.53 20.15 -16.97
N GLY A 83 -11.09 21.31 -16.67
CA GLY A 83 -11.03 22.46 -17.55
C GLY A 83 -9.58 22.87 -17.64
N VAL A 84 -8.99 22.75 -18.82
CA VAL A 84 -7.74 23.42 -19.16
C VAL A 84 -8.03 24.91 -18.99
N HIS A 85 -7.54 25.50 -17.90
CA HIS A 85 -7.46 26.96 -17.79
C HIS A 85 -6.32 27.37 -18.72
N THR A 86 -6.63 27.58 -20.00
CA THR A 86 -5.73 28.32 -20.88
C THR A 86 -5.86 29.77 -20.47
N ASP A 87 -4.97 30.21 -19.58
CA ASP A 87 -4.66 31.63 -19.45
C ASP A 87 -4.07 32.09 -20.79
N ASN A 88 -4.92 32.68 -21.62
CA ASN A 88 -4.47 33.40 -22.81
C ASN A 88 -3.80 34.69 -22.35
N CYS A 89 -2.46 34.70 -22.32
CA CYS A 89 -1.68 35.92 -22.49
C CYS A 89 -1.50 36.23 -23.97
#